data_AF-A0A5C5WWP5-F1
#
_entry.id   AF-A0A5C5WWP5-F1
#
_cell.length_a   1.000
_cell.length_b   1.000
_cell.length_c   1.000
_cell.angle_alpha   90.00
_cell.angle_beta   90.00
_cell.angle_gamma   90.00
#
_symmetry.space_group_name_H-M   'P 1'
#
loop_
_entity.id
_entity.type
_entity.pdbx_description
1 polymer ?
#
loop_
_entity_poly.entity_id
_entity_poly.type
_entity_poly.pdbx_seq_one_letter_code
_entity_poly.pdbx_strand_id
1 'polypeptide(L)'
;MNITNSLTSLSFPLAETHLAEVTQQYREDTSIVDTSIWWFMLIPVAAIAIPIFLHWFVNRTPAIVNTPLGMLHELCKVHRLNKRERLLLESVAEELGMQQPAVLFAEAKIFTDATEQASGKMGFDQKQKTTIAILKRKLFS
;
A
#
# COMPACT_ATOMS: atom_id res chain seq x y z
N MET A 1 -20.61 -102.35 25.69
CA MET A 1 -20.81 -101.40 24.59
C MET A 1 -21.61 -100.23 25.14
N ASN A 2 -20.92 -99.14 25.52
CA ASN A 2 -21.37 -97.75 25.41
C ASN A 2 -20.28 -96.83 25.95
N ILE A 3 -19.78 -96.02 25.03
CA ILE A 3 -18.72 -95.03 25.15
C ILE A 3 -19.43 -93.69 25.29
N THR A 4 -19.14 -92.89 26.32
CA THR A 4 -19.35 -91.44 26.24
C THR A 4 -18.35 -90.71 27.12
N ASN A 5 -17.44 -90.05 26.42
CA ASN A 5 -16.47 -89.05 26.83
C ASN A 5 -17.12 -87.91 27.65
N SER A 6 -16.55 -87.55 28.80
CA SER A 6 -16.79 -86.24 29.41
C SER A 6 -15.55 -85.39 29.22
N LEU A 7 -15.64 -84.54 28.20
CA LEU A 7 -14.67 -83.54 27.79
C LEU A 7 -14.42 -82.53 28.92
N THR A 8 -13.12 -82.26 29.09
CA THR A 8 -12.50 -81.08 29.66
C THR A 8 -13.32 -79.78 29.51
N SER A 9 -13.85 -79.27 30.61
CA SER A 9 -14.31 -77.89 30.74
C SER A 9 -13.22 -77.05 31.41
N LEU A 10 -12.20 -76.67 30.63
CA LEU A 10 -11.30 -75.58 31.00
C LEU A 10 -12.04 -74.27 30.69
N SER A 11 -12.81 -73.81 31.68
CA SER A 11 -13.48 -72.52 31.63
C SER A 11 -12.43 -71.42 31.85
N PHE A 12 -11.85 -70.91 30.76
CA PHE A 12 -11.16 -69.63 30.78
C PHE A 12 -12.22 -68.53 30.86
N PRO A 13 -12.27 -67.70 31.93
CA PRO A 13 -13.04 -66.48 31.88
C PRO A 13 -12.32 -65.51 30.94
N LEU A 14 -12.78 -65.45 29.69
CA LEU A 14 -12.45 -64.37 28.75
C LEU A 14 -12.87 -63.04 29.38
N ALA A 15 -11.90 -62.17 29.60
CA ALA A 15 -12.10 -60.76 29.91
C ALA A 15 -12.57 -59.99 28.66
N GLU A 16 -13.74 -60.32 28.13
CA GLU A 16 -14.32 -59.73 26.93
C GLU A 16 -15.59 -58.92 27.23
N THR A 17 -15.56 -57.95 28.14
CA THR A 17 -16.66 -56.96 28.23
C THR A 17 -16.21 -55.65 28.89
N HIS A 18 -15.16 -54.99 28.40
CA HIS A 18 -14.88 -53.62 28.88
C HIS A 18 -14.16 -52.66 27.91
N LEU A 19 -13.96 -53.05 26.64
CA LEU A 19 -13.36 -52.17 25.61
C LEU A 19 -14.33 -51.76 24.50
N ALA A 20 -15.47 -52.44 24.33
CA ALA A 20 -16.44 -52.08 23.30
C ALA A 20 -17.16 -50.75 23.62
N GLU A 21 -17.39 -50.45 24.89
CA GLU A 21 -18.19 -49.30 25.31
C GLU A 21 -17.46 -47.95 25.13
N VAL A 22 -16.12 -47.95 25.10
CA VAL A 22 -15.33 -46.72 24.89
C VAL A 22 -15.28 -46.30 23.41
N THR A 23 -15.46 -47.23 22.47
CA THR A 23 -15.43 -46.90 21.03
C THR A 23 -16.72 -46.27 20.52
N GLN A 24 -17.83 -46.45 21.24
CA GLN A 24 -19.13 -45.92 20.81
C GLN A 24 -19.31 -44.45 21.17
N GLN A 25 -18.66 -43.98 22.24
CA GLN A 25 -18.80 -42.60 22.73
C GLN A 25 -17.94 -41.59 21.95
N TYR A 26 -17.02 -42.03 21.10
CA TYR A 26 -16.25 -41.14 20.20
C TYR A 26 -17.00 -40.83 18.89
N ARG A 27 -18.15 -41.48 18.62
CA ARG A 27 -18.83 -41.38 17.32
C ARG A 27 -19.84 -40.25 17.20
N GLU A 28 -20.22 -39.56 18.28
CA GLU A 28 -21.38 -38.66 18.25
C GLU A 28 -21.14 -37.21 18.74
N ASP A 29 -19.90 -36.83 19.08
CA ASP A 29 -19.58 -35.44 19.45
C ASP A 29 -18.67 -34.73 18.44
N THR A 30 -18.62 -35.20 17.19
CA THR A 30 -18.39 -34.24 16.10
C THR A 30 -19.70 -33.50 15.91
N SER A 31 -19.94 -32.51 16.77
CA SER A 31 -20.85 -31.42 16.47
C SER A 31 -20.59 -31.05 15.02
N ILE A 32 -21.54 -31.39 14.15
CA ILE A 32 -21.62 -30.87 12.81
C ILE A 32 -21.91 -29.40 13.07
N VAL A 33 -20.86 -28.64 13.37
CA VAL A 33 -20.89 -27.19 13.26
C VAL A 33 -21.30 -27.03 11.82
N ASP A 34 -22.54 -26.59 11.63
CA ASP A 34 -23.18 -26.29 10.35
C ASP A 34 -22.39 -25.13 9.74
N THR A 35 -21.14 -25.45 9.40
CA THR A 35 -20.10 -24.53 8.97
C THR A 35 -20.43 -24.35 7.52
N SER A 36 -21.34 -23.40 7.32
CA SER A 36 -21.89 -23.06 6.03
C SER A 36 -20.78 -23.05 5.00
N ILE A 37 -20.98 -23.85 3.94
CA ILE A 37 -20.07 -24.03 2.80
C ILE A 37 -19.54 -22.69 2.26
N TRP A 38 -20.28 -21.61 2.50
CA TRP A 38 -19.89 -20.22 2.26
C TRP A 38 -18.54 -19.82 2.85
N TRP A 39 -18.17 -20.27 4.05
CA TRP A 39 -16.87 -19.91 4.65
C TRP A 39 -15.69 -20.47 3.86
N PHE A 40 -15.83 -21.70 3.35
CA PHE A 40 -14.80 -22.31 2.51
C PHE A 40 -14.62 -21.60 1.17
N MET A 41 -15.67 -21.00 0.62
CA MET A 41 -15.59 -20.17 -0.58
C MET A 41 -15.07 -18.75 -0.28
N LEU A 42 -15.39 -18.19 0.89
CA LEU A 42 -15.04 -16.81 1.23
C LEU A 42 -13.54 -16.65 1.51
N ILE A 43 -12.89 -17.64 2.12
CA ILE A 43 -11.46 -17.61 2.43
C ILE A 43 -10.57 -17.42 1.18
N PRO A 44 -10.67 -18.24 0.11
CA PRO A 44 -9.84 -18.06 -1.09
C PRO A 44 -10.18 -16.77 -1.84
N VAL A 45 -11.45 -16.36 -1.86
CA VAL A 45 -11.87 -15.09 -2.47
C VAL A 45 -11.26 -13.91 -1.73
N ALA A 46 -11.30 -13.90 -0.40
CA ALA A 46 -10.69 -12.85 0.41
C ALA A 46 -9.16 -12.84 0.24
N ALA A 47 -8.52 -14.01 0.20
CA ALA A 47 -7.07 -14.13 0.02
C ALA A 47 -6.57 -13.52 -1.30
N ILE A 48 -7.40 -13.48 -2.35
CA ILE A 48 -7.08 -12.85 -3.64
C ILE A 48 -7.55 -11.40 -3.69
N ALA A 49 -8.73 -11.10 -3.14
CA ALA A 49 -9.31 -9.76 -3.19
C ALA A 49 -8.52 -8.75 -2.35
N ILE A 50 -8.05 -9.13 -1.16
CA ILE A 50 -7.29 -8.26 -0.26
C ILE A 50 -6.00 -7.74 -0.90
N PRO A 51 -5.10 -8.56 -1.47
CA PRO A 51 -3.87 -8.06 -2.09
C PRO A 51 -4.15 -7.23 -3.34
N ILE A 52 -5.16 -7.57 -4.15
CA ILE A 52 -5.57 -6.75 -5.31
C ILE A 52 -6.06 -5.39 -4.82
N PHE A 53 -6.88 -5.35 -3.78
CA PHE A 53 -7.42 -4.12 -3.21
C PHE A 53 -6.31 -3.26 -2.61
N LEU A 54 -5.39 -3.85 -1.85
CA LEU A 54 -4.21 -3.17 -1.32
C LEU A 54 -3.32 -2.63 -2.44
N HIS A 55 -3.05 -3.43 -3.47
CA HIS A 55 -2.25 -3.00 -4.61
C HIS A 55 -2.92 -1.85 -5.36
N TRP A 56 -4.24 -1.90 -5.56
CA TRP A 56 -4.98 -0.81 -6.16
C TRP A 56 -5.01 0.45 -5.30
N PHE A 57 -5.07 0.30 -3.97
CA PHE A 57 -5.06 1.43 -3.05
C PHE A 57 -3.67 2.07 -2.91
N VAL A 58 -2.61 1.27 -2.87
CA VAL A 58 -1.21 1.73 -2.82
C VAL A 58 -0.78 2.31 -4.17
N ASN A 59 -1.15 1.67 -5.29
CA ASN A 59 -0.83 2.16 -6.64
C ASN A 59 -1.82 3.21 -7.15
N ARG A 60 -2.80 3.61 -6.34
CA ARG A 60 -3.48 4.91 -6.48
C ARG A 60 -2.56 6.07 -6.05
N THR A 61 -1.26 5.96 -6.30
CA THR A 61 -0.40 7.13 -6.44
C THR A 61 -1.01 8.04 -7.51
N PRO A 62 -1.24 9.33 -7.22
CA PRO A 62 -2.00 10.20 -8.09
C PRO A 62 -1.33 10.27 -9.47
N ALA A 63 -2.03 9.80 -10.50
CA ALA A 63 -1.59 9.82 -11.90
C ALA A 63 -1.31 11.24 -12.47
N ILE A 64 -1.39 12.29 -11.64
CA ILE A 64 -1.15 13.69 -11.99
C ILE A 64 0.34 14.07 -11.85
N VAL A 65 1.16 13.25 -11.18
CA VAL A 65 2.57 13.54 -10.89
C VAL A 65 3.49 13.46 -12.13
N ASN A 66 3.06 12.79 -13.19
CA ASN A 66 3.89 12.63 -14.40
C ASN A 66 3.87 13.84 -15.34
N THR A 67 3.15 14.91 -15.00
CA THR A 67 3.23 16.16 -15.76
C THR A 67 4.23 17.10 -15.08
N PRO A 68 5.16 17.73 -15.83
CA PRO A 68 6.15 18.65 -15.26
C PRO A 68 5.49 19.82 -14.49
N LEU A 69 4.28 20.20 -14.90
CA LEU A 69 3.45 21.20 -14.20
C LEU A 69 2.88 20.68 -12.87
N GLY A 70 2.42 19.43 -12.82
CA GLY A 70 1.90 18.81 -11.61
C GLY A 70 2.99 18.62 -10.55
N MET A 71 4.21 18.25 -10.97
CA MET A 71 5.36 18.14 -10.08
C MET A 71 5.76 19.50 -9.49
N LEU A 72 5.77 20.57 -10.31
CA LEU A 72 6.00 21.93 -9.81
C LEU A 72 4.93 22.38 -8.82
N HIS A 73 3.67 22.01 -9.06
CA HIS A 73 2.58 22.35 -8.14
C HIS A 73 2.79 21.74 -6.75
N GLU A 74 3.14 20.45 -6.69
CA GLU A 74 3.41 19.77 -5.42
C GLU A 74 4.65 20.32 -4.73
N LEU A 75 5.73 20.61 -5.47
CA LEU A 75 6.92 21.27 -4.91
C LEU A 75 6.57 22.65 -4.33
N CYS A 76 5.81 23.46 -5.05
CA CYS A 76 5.36 24.76 -4.55
C CYS A 76 4.49 24.64 -3.29
N LYS A 77 3.65 23.60 -3.20
CA LYS A 77 2.82 23.32 -2.03
C LYS A 77 3.66 22.90 -0.82
N VAL A 78 4.66 22.05 -1.01
CA VAL A 78 5.62 21.64 0.03
C VAL A 78 6.36 22.85 0.60
N HIS A 79 6.82 23.76 -0.27
CA HIS A 79 7.50 24.99 0.14
C HIS A 79 6.57 26.13 0.58
N ARG A 80 5.26 25.86 0.74
CA ARG A 80 4.24 26.84 1.15
C ARG A 80 4.28 28.13 0.31
N LEU A 81 4.48 27.99 -1.00
CA LEU A 81 4.52 29.11 -1.91
C LEU A 81 3.11 29.63 -2.21
N ASN A 82 2.98 30.95 -2.25
CA ASN A 82 1.74 31.62 -2.62
C ASN A 82 1.48 31.51 -4.13
N LYS A 83 0.22 31.63 -4.54
CA LYS A 83 -0.19 31.58 -5.97
C LYS A 83 0.61 32.56 -6.85
N ARG A 84 0.92 33.75 -6.33
CA ARG A 84 1.72 34.77 -7.05
C ARG A 84 3.19 34.34 -7.24
N GLU A 85 3.79 33.75 -6.22
CA GLU A 85 5.16 33.25 -6.27
C GLU A 85 5.27 32.09 -7.27
N ARG A 86 4.25 31.21 -7.29
CA ARG A 86 4.14 30.11 -8.24
C ARG A 86 4.03 30.59 -9.69
N LEU A 87 3.14 31.56 -9.97
CA LEU A 87 2.98 32.12 -11.31
C LEU A 87 4.28 32.77 -11.82
N LEU A 88 5.04 33.39 -10.92
CA LEU A 88 6.32 34.00 -11.26
C LEU A 88 7.38 32.94 -11.60
N LEU A 89 7.42 31.84 -10.86
CA LEU A 89 8.25 30.66 -11.18
C LEU A 89 7.86 30.01 -12.51
N GLU A 90 6.57 29.86 -12.76
CA GLU A 90 6.03 29.35 -14.03
C GLU A 90 6.46 30.26 -15.19
N SER A 91 6.35 31.59 -15.06
CA SER A 91 6.79 32.52 -16.10
C SER A 91 8.29 32.49 -16.34
N VAL A 92 9.10 32.34 -15.28
CA VAL A 92 10.57 32.19 -15.40
C VAL A 92 10.91 30.92 -16.17
N ALA A 93 10.23 29.82 -15.87
CA ALA A 93 10.48 28.55 -16.56
C ALA A 93 10.02 28.57 -18.02
N GLU A 94 8.89 29.22 -18.30
CA GLU A 94 8.34 29.40 -19.65
C GLU A 94 9.30 30.22 -20.54
N GLU A 95 9.84 31.32 -20.01
CA GLU A 95 10.78 32.18 -20.73
C GLU A 95 12.11 31.48 -21.08
N LEU A 96 12.49 30.51 -20.25
CA LEU A 96 13.69 29.71 -20.45
C LEU A 96 13.42 28.47 -21.30
N GLY A 97 12.16 28.21 -21.68
CA GLY A 97 11.77 27.01 -22.42
C GLY A 97 12.11 25.73 -21.67
N MET A 98 12.12 25.77 -20.33
CA MET A 98 12.51 24.63 -19.51
C MET A 98 11.45 23.52 -19.61
N GLN A 99 11.86 22.35 -20.11
CA GLN A 99 11.00 21.17 -20.19
C GLN A 99 10.56 20.66 -18.80
N GLN A 100 11.39 20.89 -17.78
CA GLN A 100 11.16 20.45 -16.41
C GLN A 100 11.44 21.59 -15.42
N PRO A 101 10.41 22.36 -15.02
CA PRO A 101 10.59 23.51 -14.14
C PRO A 101 10.92 23.09 -12.70
N ALA A 102 10.72 21.82 -12.35
CA ALA A 102 11.15 21.24 -11.07
C ALA A 102 12.68 21.31 -10.85
N VAL A 103 13.48 21.38 -11.92
CA VAL A 103 14.95 21.48 -11.83
C VAL A 103 15.39 22.76 -11.11
N LEU A 104 14.57 23.82 -11.14
CA LEU A 104 14.80 25.06 -10.37
C LEU A 104 14.86 24.83 -8.86
N PHE A 105 14.27 23.75 -8.36
CA PHE A 105 14.24 23.40 -6.94
C PHE A 105 15.42 22.50 -6.53
N ALA A 106 16.18 21.96 -7.49
CA ALA A 106 17.24 21.00 -7.21
C ALA A 106 18.50 21.67 -6.63
N GLU A 107 18.89 22.83 -7.14
CA GLU A 107 20.10 23.54 -6.70
C GLU A 107 19.92 25.06 -6.72
N ALA A 108 20.44 25.72 -5.68
CA ALA A 108 20.37 27.17 -5.55
C ALA A 108 21.10 27.94 -6.66
N LYS A 109 22.16 27.35 -7.23
CA LYS A 109 22.92 27.92 -8.36
C LYS A 109 22.07 27.93 -9.63
N ILE A 110 21.45 26.80 -9.96
CA ILE A 110 20.57 26.69 -11.13
C ILE A 110 19.41 27.68 -11.01
N PHE A 111 18.85 27.83 -9.80
CA PHE A 111 17.83 28.84 -9.54
C PHE A 111 18.32 30.26 -9.81
N THR A 112 19.49 30.65 -9.27
CA THR A 112 20.02 32.01 -9.49
C THR A 112 20.29 32.28 -10.96
N ASP A 113 20.93 31.35 -11.65
CA ASP A 113 21.33 31.50 -13.05
C ASP A 113 20.09 31.64 -13.94
N ALA A 114 19.07 30.81 -13.70
CA ALA A 114 17.80 30.90 -14.40
C ALA A 114 17.09 32.24 -14.14
N THR A 115 17.04 32.69 -12.88
CA THR A 115 16.38 33.97 -12.57
C THR A 115 17.12 35.17 -13.13
N GLU A 116 18.45 35.13 -13.18
CA GLU A 116 19.27 36.19 -13.79
C GLU A 116 19.06 36.22 -15.30
N GLN A 117 19.09 35.06 -15.96
CA GLN A 117 18.83 34.94 -17.39
C GLN A 117 17.41 35.39 -17.76
N ALA A 118 16.40 35.01 -16.98
CA ALA A 118 15.02 35.45 -17.18
C ALA A 118 14.88 36.97 -16.91
N SER A 119 15.63 37.53 -15.96
CA SER A 119 15.59 38.96 -15.65
C SER A 119 16.07 39.83 -16.81
N GLY A 120 17.05 39.34 -17.57
CA GLY A 120 17.54 40.01 -18.77
C GLY A 120 16.55 40.01 -19.94
N LYS A 121 15.65 39.01 -19.99
CA LYS A 121 14.65 38.87 -21.06
C LYS A 121 13.30 39.54 -20.73
N MET A 122 12.80 39.35 -19.50
CA MET A 122 11.47 39.83 -19.08
C MET A 122 11.46 41.24 -18.48
N GLY A 123 12.63 41.77 -18.06
CA GLY A 123 12.73 43.08 -17.43
C GLY A 123 12.00 43.16 -16.08
N PHE A 124 12.46 42.38 -15.09
CA PHE A 124 11.78 42.29 -13.79
C PHE A 124 11.69 43.64 -13.05
N ASP A 125 10.50 43.95 -12.56
CA ASP A 125 10.25 45.06 -11.64
C ASP A 125 10.97 44.83 -10.30
N GLN A 126 11.26 45.91 -9.56
CA GLN A 126 11.94 45.85 -8.27
C GLN A 126 11.18 44.96 -7.26
N LYS A 127 9.84 44.94 -7.33
CA LYS A 127 8.99 44.07 -6.51
C LYS A 127 9.14 42.58 -6.86
N GLN A 128 9.38 42.26 -8.13
CA GLN A 128 9.61 40.88 -8.57
C GLN A 128 10.98 40.39 -8.12
N LYS A 129 12.02 41.25 -8.22
CA LYS A 129 13.37 40.94 -7.71
C LYS A 129 13.39 40.63 -6.22
N THR A 130 12.69 41.41 -5.40
CA THR A 130 12.57 41.12 -3.96
C THR A 130 11.79 39.83 -3.71
N THR A 131 10.75 39.55 -4.48
CA THR A 131 10.00 38.30 -4.41
C THR A 131 10.87 37.09 -4.74
N ILE A 132 11.71 37.17 -5.79
CA ILE A 132 12.67 36.12 -6.16
C ILE A 132 13.70 35.87 -5.04
N ALA A 133 14.20 36.92 -4.39
CA ALA A 133 15.13 36.79 -3.27
C ALA A 133 14.48 36.07 -2.06
N ILE A 134 13.22 36.39 -1.76
CA ILE A 134 12.45 35.70 -0.71
C ILE A 134 12.21 34.24 -1.09
N LEU A 135 11.85 33.98 -2.35
CA LEU A 135 11.68 32.63 -2.91
C LEU A 135 12.94 31.80 -2.73
N LYS A 136 14.11 32.32 -3.15
CA LYS A 136 15.41 31.66 -2.96
C LYS A 136 15.62 31.25 -1.49
N ARG A 137 15.34 32.15 -0.55
CA ARG A 137 15.47 31.86 0.87
C ARG A 137 14.47 30.78 1.33
N LYS A 138 13.23 30.77 0.84
CA LYS A 138 12.24 29.74 1.22
C LYS A 138 12.55 28.36 0.65
N LEU A 139 13.17 28.30 -0.53
CA LEU A 139 13.46 27.04 -1.22
C LEU A 139 14.70 26.34 -0.68
N PHE A 140 15.72 27.10 -0.28
CA PHE A 140 17.05 26.58 0.08
C PHE A 140 17.47 26.90 1.53
N SER A 141 16.51 27.13 2.43
CA SER A 141 16.76 27.33 3.87
C SER A 141 16.57 26.05 4.67
#